data_AF-A0A538PFC5-F1
#
_entry.id   AF-A0A538PFC5-F1
#
_cell.length_a   1.000
_cell.length_b   1.000
_cell.length_c   1.000
_cell.angle_alpha   90.00
_cell.angle_beta   90.00
_cell.angle_gamma   90.00
#
_symmetry.space_group_name_H-M   'P 1'
#
loop_
_entity.id
_entity.type
_entity.pdbx_description
1 polymer ?
#
loop_
_entity_poly.entity_id
_entity_poly.type
_entity_poly.pdbx_seq_one_letter_code
_entity_poly.pdbx_strand_id
1 'polypeptide(L)'
;MFNTVCVMCHGPEGTGNGPAAATLNPKPRNYTDAAWQASVTDEQLKETILKGGAGVGKSPVMPGQPQLADHPEVLDELVQIIRRFGKQP
;
A
#
# COMPACT_ATOMS: atom_id res chain seq x y z
N MET A 1 4.98 11.36 1.53
CA MET A 1 5.32 9.98 1.92
C MET A 1 5.05 8.96 0.81
N PHE A 2 3.83 8.90 0.24
CA PHE A 2 3.52 7.92 -0.81
C PHE A 2 4.45 8.03 -2.05
N ASN A 3 4.61 9.25 -2.58
CA ASN A 3 5.42 9.55 -3.76
C ASN A 3 6.93 9.37 -3.60
N THR A 4 7.40 9.02 -2.39
CA THR A 4 8.84 8.85 -2.11
C THR A 4 9.17 7.40 -1.76
N VAL A 5 8.31 6.73 -1.01
CA VAL A 5 8.57 5.36 -0.51
C VAL A 5 7.71 4.32 -1.22
N CYS A 6 6.42 4.57 -1.37
CA CYS A 6 5.45 3.58 -1.85
C CYS A 6 5.42 3.48 -3.39
N VAL A 7 5.60 4.61 -4.07
CA VAL A 7 5.45 4.75 -5.53
C VAL A 7 6.42 3.88 -6.32
N MET A 8 7.61 3.60 -5.78
CA MET A 8 8.64 2.81 -6.46
C MET A 8 8.15 1.39 -6.78
N CYS A 9 7.29 0.83 -5.92
CA CYS A 9 6.69 -0.48 -6.12
C CYS A 9 5.23 -0.39 -6.56
N HIS A 10 4.43 0.48 -5.95
CA HIS A 10 2.99 0.55 -6.21
C HIS A 10 2.62 1.39 -7.44
N GLY A 11 3.56 2.19 -7.95
CA GLY A 11 3.36 3.05 -9.13
C GLY A 11 2.60 4.34 -8.82
N PRO A 12 2.74 5.38 -9.66
CA PRO A 12 2.06 6.66 -9.48
C PRO A 12 0.54 6.55 -9.65
N GLU A 13 0.09 5.58 -10.43
CA GLU A 13 -1.34 5.28 -10.65
C GLU A 13 -1.88 4.23 -9.66
N GLY A 14 -1.08 3.77 -8.71
CA GLY A 14 -1.50 2.75 -7.74
C GLY A 14 -1.78 1.37 -8.33
N THR A 15 -1.37 1.10 -9.58
CA THR A 15 -1.67 -0.16 -10.29
C THR A 15 -0.80 -1.34 -9.87
N GLY A 16 0.17 -1.13 -8.99
CA GLY A 16 1.16 -2.14 -8.62
C GLY A 16 2.25 -2.33 -9.66
N ASN A 17 2.40 -1.40 -10.62
CA ASN A 17 3.38 -1.43 -11.70
C ASN A 17 4.44 -0.33 -11.55
N GLY A 18 4.89 -0.05 -10.33
CA GLY A 18 6.00 0.88 -10.11
C GLY A 18 7.31 0.39 -10.77
N PRO A 19 8.33 1.25 -10.93
CA PRO A 19 9.60 0.90 -11.58
C PRO A 19 10.27 -0.37 -11.02
N ALA A 20 10.11 -0.63 -9.72
CA ALA A 20 10.66 -1.82 -9.06
C ALA A 20 9.74 -3.05 -9.15
N ALA A 21 8.49 -2.91 -9.60
CA ALA A 21 7.50 -3.99 -9.56
C ALA A 21 7.74 -5.13 -10.55
N ALA A 22 8.48 -4.88 -11.64
CA ALA A 22 8.68 -5.84 -12.72
C ALA A 22 9.33 -7.15 -12.27
N THR A 23 10.15 -7.11 -11.21
CA THR A 23 10.89 -8.28 -10.69
C THR A 23 10.27 -8.85 -9.40
N LEU A 24 9.15 -8.30 -8.93
CA LEU A 24 8.53 -8.70 -7.67
C LEU A 24 7.50 -9.81 -7.87
N ASN A 25 7.63 -10.89 -7.11
CA ASN A 25 6.66 -11.98 -7.03
C ASN A 25 6.31 -12.29 -5.56
N PRO A 26 5.04 -12.14 -5.13
CA PRO A 26 3.91 -11.63 -5.90
C PRO A 26 4.08 -10.15 -6.26
N LYS A 27 3.41 -9.71 -7.33
CA LYS A 27 3.36 -8.29 -7.71
C LYS A 27 2.75 -7.45 -6.58
N PRO A 28 3.18 -6.17 -6.42
CA PRO A 28 2.53 -5.24 -5.52
C PRO A 28 1.04 -5.11 -5.80
N ARG A 29 0.28 -4.76 -4.76
CA ARG A 29 -1.17 -4.70 -4.90
C ARG A 29 -1.60 -3.60 -5.87
N ASN A 30 -2.53 -3.94 -6.76
CA ASN A 30 -3.28 -2.98 -7.56
C ASN A 30 -4.39 -2.35 -6.70
N TYR A 31 -4.27 -1.06 -6.41
CA TYR A 31 -5.23 -0.29 -5.63
C TYR A 31 -6.45 0.18 -6.43
N THR A 32 -6.43 0.09 -7.76
CA THR A 32 -7.58 0.42 -8.61
C THR A 32 -8.62 -0.70 -8.69
N ASP A 33 -8.29 -1.88 -8.15
CA ASP A 33 -9.21 -3.02 -8.09
C ASP A 33 -10.33 -2.75 -7.07
N ALA A 34 -11.53 -2.49 -7.59
CA ALA A 34 -12.71 -2.17 -6.79
C ALA A 34 -13.15 -3.32 -5.87
N ALA A 35 -13.02 -4.58 -6.30
CA ALA A 35 -13.38 -5.73 -5.47
C ALA A 35 -12.40 -5.86 -4.30
N TRP A 36 -11.11 -5.65 -4.56
CA TRP A 36 -10.11 -5.62 -3.49
C TRP A 36 -10.35 -4.45 -2.52
N GLN A 37 -10.61 -3.23 -3.02
CA GLN A 37 -10.92 -2.07 -2.19
C GLN A 37 -12.10 -2.34 -1.25
N ALA A 38 -13.17 -2.97 -1.75
CA ALA A 38 -14.33 -3.33 -0.95
C ALA A 38 -14.04 -4.44 0.09
N SER A 39 -13.05 -5.30 -0.16
CA SER A 39 -12.70 -6.44 0.70
C SER A 39 -11.80 -6.09 1.89
N VAL A 40 -11.12 -4.94 1.86
CA VAL A 40 -10.12 -4.56 2.86
C VAL A 40 -10.62 -3.38 3.70
N THR A 41 -10.41 -3.41 5.01
CA THR A 41 -10.75 -2.29 5.91
C THR A 41 -9.59 -1.30 6.04
N ASP A 42 -9.87 -0.09 6.52
CA ASP A 42 -8.83 0.92 6.75
C ASP A 42 -7.83 0.44 7.82
N GLU A 43 -8.30 -0.25 8.86
CA GLU A 43 -7.45 -0.83 9.92
C GLU A 43 -6.48 -1.87 9.34
N GLN A 44 -6.95 -2.72 8.42
CA GLN A 44 -6.09 -3.70 7.75
C GLN A 44 -5.04 -3.03 6.85
N LEU A 45 -5.37 -1.89 6.24
CA LEU A 45 -4.41 -1.09 5.49
C LEU A 45 -3.36 -0.48 6.42
N LYS A 46 -3.78 0.13 7.53
CA LYS A 46 -2.87 0.67 8.56
C LYS A 46 -1.93 -0.41 9.09
N GLU A 47 -2.47 -1.57 9.45
CA GLU A 47 -1.69 -2.71 9.94
C GLU A 47 -0.68 -3.19 8.88
N THR A 48 -1.10 -3.31 7.62
CA THR A 48 -0.20 -3.72 6.53
C THR A 48 0.92 -2.70 6.30
N ILE A 49 0.64 -1.39 6.40
CA ILE A 49 1.67 -0.34 6.27
C ILE A 49 2.67 -0.41 7.43
N LEU A 50 2.18 -0.56 8.67
CA LEU A 50 3.03 -0.61 9.86
C LEU A 50 3.91 -1.87 9.88
N LYS A 51 3.32 -3.03 9.60
CA LYS A 51 3.98 -4.34 9.74
C LYS A 51 4.68 -4.82 8.47
N GLY A 52 4.38 -4.21 7.33
CA GLY A 52 4.84 -4.70 6.03
C GLY A 52 4.15 -6.00 5.64
N GLY A 53 4.50 -6.53 4.48
CA GLY A 53 3.85 -7.74 3.96
C GLY A 53 4.14 -8.97 4.81
N ALA A 54 5.38 -9.18 5.25
CA ALA A 54 5.74 -10.32 6.12
C ALA A 54 4.89 -10.37 7.40
N GLY A 55 4.68 -9.22 8.05
CA GLY A 55 3.95 -9.15 9.32
C GLY A 55 2.44 -9.39 9.21
N VAL A 56 1.89 -9.49 8.00
CA VAL A 56 0.48 -9.79 7.73
C VAL A 56 0.30 -11.00 6.79
N GLY A 57 1.31 -11.88 6.69
CA GLY A 57 1.25 -13.10 5.87
C GLY A 57 1.26 -12.86 4.36
N LYS A 58 1.76 -11.71 3.91
CA LYS A 58 1.93 -11.33 2.49
C LYS A 58 3.43 -11.33 2.12
N SER A 59 3.77 -10.78 0.96
CA SER A 59 5.15 -10.74 0.44
C SER A 59 6.14 -10.12 1.46
N PRO A 60 7.25 -10.79 1.78
CA PRO A 60 8.25 -10.23 2.70
C PRO A 60 9.02 -9.06 2.09
N VAL A 61 8.89 -8.83 0.78
CA VAL A 61 9.56 -7.73 0.07
C VAL A 61 8.88 -6.39 0.32
N MET A 62 7.64 -6.37 0.80
CA MET A 62 6.99 -5.12 1.23
C MET A 62 7.45 -4.78 2.65
N PRO A 63 8.30 -3.76 2.84
CA PRO A 63 8.80 -3.41 4.17
C PRO A 63 7.69 -2.78 5.01
N GLY A 64 7.74 -3.02 6.32
CA GLY A 64 6.91 -2.30 7.29
C GLY A 64 7.45 -0.91 7.56
N GLN A 65 6.57 -0.01 8.00
CA GLN A 65 6.90 1.34 8.44
C GLN A 65 6.46 1.53 9.90
N PRO A 66 7.07 0.81 10.87
CA PRO A 66 6.64 0.82 12.26
C PRO A 66 6.77 2.21 12.91
N GLN A 67 7.67 3.06 12.40
CA GLN A 67 7.83 4.43 12.89
C GLN A 67 6.58 5.30 12.68
N LEU A 68 5.66 4.91 11.79
CA LEU A 68 4.40 5.63 11.61
C LEU A 68 3.39 5.37 12.73
N ALA A 69 3.68 4.44 13.66
CA ALA A 69 2.83 4.23 14.84
C ALA A 69 2.74 5.49 15.72
N ASP A 70 3.80 6.30 15.74
CA ASP A 70 3.86 7.57 16.47
C ASP A 70 3.35 8.77 15.66
N HIS A 71 2.93 8.54 14.40
CA HIS A 71 2.48 9.54 13.43
C HIS A 71 1.15 9.13 12.77
N PRO A 72 0.05 9.00 13.55
CA PRO A 72 -1.23 8.50 13.05
C PRO A 72 -1.81 9.34 11.91
N GLU A 73 -1.54 10.65 11.89
CA GLU A 73 -1.98 11.56 10.82
C GLU A 73 -1.37 11.20 9.46
N VAL A 74 -0.09 10.82 9.43
CA VAL A 74 0.59 10.40 8.20
C VAL A 74 0.07 9.04 7.74
N LEU A 75 -0.16 8.14 8.70
CA LEU A 75 -0.70 6.82 8.43
C LEU A 75 -2.11 6.90 7.84
N ASP A 76 -2.96 7.77 8.39
CA ASP A 76 -4.30 8.03 7.90
C ASP A 76 -4.27 8.65 6.49
N GLU A 77 -3.37 9.61 6.25
CA GLU A 77 -3.21 10.21 4.92
C GLU A 77 -2.81 9.15 3.88
N LEU A 78 -1.89 8.23 4.22
CA LEU A 78 -1.50 7.12 3.33
C LEU A 78 -2.68 6.21 3.00
N VAL A 79 -3.51 5.88 3.99
CA VAL A 79 -4.75 5.11 3.75
C VAL A 79 -5.68 5.86 2.80
N GLN A 80 -5.89 7.16 3.01
CA GLN A 80 -6.73 7.97 2.12
C GLN A 80 -6.18 8.03 0.69
N ILE A 81 -4.85 8.10 0.51
CA ILE A 81 -4.22 8.03 -0.81
C ILE A 81 -4.53 6.67 -1.46
N ILE A 82 -4.37 5.56 -0.74
CA ILE A 82 -4.71 4.22 -1.25
C ILE A 82 -6.18 4.14 -1.68
N ARG A 83 -7.11 4.70 -0.89
CA ARG A 83 -8.55 4.71 -1.20
C ARG A 83 -8.89 5.55 -2.43
N ARG A 84 -8.15 6.62 -2.71
CA ARG A 84 -8.39 7.47 -3.88
C ARG A 84 -8.18 6.73 -5.20
N PHE A 85 -7.23 5.80 -5.28
CA PHE A 85 -7.02 4.98 -6.48
C PHE A 85 -8.23 4.12 -6.84
N GLY A 86 -8.99 3.65 -5.85
CA GLY A 86 -10.21 2.86 -6.06
C GLY A 86 -11.43 3.68 -6.51
N LYS A 87 -11.33 5.02 -6.52
CA LYS A 87 -12.39 5.95 -6.90
C LYS A 87 -12.07 6.71 -8.19
N GLN A 88 -10.95 6.39 -8.84
CA GLN A 88 -10.63 6.96 -10.14
C GLN A 88 -11.59 6.38 -11.20
N PRO A 89 -12.08 7.21 -12.14
CA PRO A 89 -13.05 6.81 -13.15
C PRO A 89 -12.50 5.77 -14.14
#